data_AF-A0A538JDF4-F1
#
_entry.id   AF-A0A538JDF4-F1
#
_cell.length_a   1.000
_cell.length_b   1.000
_cell.length_c   1.000
_cell.angle_alpha   90.00
_cell.angle_beta   90.00
_cell.angle_gamma   90.00
#
_symmetry.space_group_name_H-M   'P 1'
#
loop_
_entity.id
_entity.type
_entity.pdbx_description
1 polymer ?
#
loop_
_entity_poly.entity_id
_entity_poly.type
_entity_poly.pdbx_seq_one_letter_code
_entity_poly.pdbx_strand_id
1 'polypeptide(L)'
;MSLRGEPVERTATLPDGRTIRVRVGVPDDGYIPKRELSTVDVELFEGERSLAFVNTVLDPDQTSEALELAREIVRGLESGDLEPTAGAIEPLADTLR
;
A
#
# COMPACT_ATOMS: atom_id res chain seq x y z
N MET A 1 -2.83 15.25 9.87
CA MET A 1 -3.35 13.87 9.72
C MET A 1 -2.17 12.94 9.48
N SER A 2 -2.26 11.67 9.87
CA SER A 2 -1.17 10.69 9.76
C SER A 2 -1.73 9.35 9.28
N LEU A 3 -0.85 8.51 8.74
CA LEU A 3 -1.15 7.19 8.21
C LEU A 3 -1.64 6.18 9.28
N ARG A 4 -1.57 6.54 10.57
CA ARG A 4 -2.25 5.79 11.65
C ARG A 4 -3.77 5.95 11.60
N GLY A 5 -4.24 7.18 11.40
CA GLY A 5 -5.66 7.50 11.44
C GLY A 5 -6.31 7.54 10.05
N GLU A 6 -5.51 7.84 9.03
CA GLU A 6 -5.98 8.09 7.68
C GLU A 6 -5.01 7.43 6.68
N PRO A 7 -5.14 6.12 6.45
CA PRO A 7 -4.36 5.44 5.43
C PRO A 7 -4.72 5.98 4.03
N VAL A 8 -3.77 5.93 3.11
CA VAL A 8 -4.05 6.22 1.71
C VAL A 8 -4.67 4.98 1.08
N GLU A 9 -5.90 5.09 0.61
CA GLU A 9 -6.55 4.04 -0.17
C GLU A 9 -6.76 4.47 -1.62
N ARG A 10 -6.42 3.60 -2.57
CA ARG A 10 -6.66 3.77 -4.00
C ARG A 10 -7.10 2.45 -4.63
N THR A 11 -7.63 2.54 -5.83
CA THR A 11 -8.06 1.38 -6.61
C THR A 11 -7.38 1.42 -7.97
N ALA A 12 -6.87 0.27 -8.41
CA ALA A 12 -6.34 0.03 -9.74
C ALA A 12 -7.25 -0.96 -10.48
N THR A 13 -7.45 -0.76 -11.78
CA THR A 13 -8.07 -1.77 -12.66
C THR A 13 -7.00 -2.40 -13.51
N LEU A 14 -6.75 -3.70 -13.32
CA LEU A 14 -5.75 -4.43 -14.09
C LEU A 14 -6.18 -4.57 -15.56
N PRO A 15 -5.25 -4.82 -16.49
CA PRO A 15 -5.56 -5.07 -17.90
C PRO A 15 -6.52 -6.25 -18.13
N ASP A 16 -6.57 -7.22 -17.22
CA ASP A 16 -7.49 -8.36 -17.26
C ASP A 16 -8.90 -8.04 -16.70
N GLY A 17 -9.14 -6.80 -16.27
CA GLY A 17 -10.40 -6.30 -15.74
C GLY A 17 -10.59 -6.52 -14.23
N ARG A 18 -9.65 -7.16 -13.53
CA ARG A 18 -9.71 -7.28 -12.06
C ARG A 18 -9.48 -5.94 -11.39
N THR A 19 -10.11 -5.76 -10.22
CA THR A 19 -9.98 -4.54 -9.41
C THR A 19 -9.13 -4.83 -8.18
N ILE A 20 -8.01 -4.11 -8.04
CA ILE A 20 -7.13 -4.21 -6.88
C ILE A 20 -7.23 -2.94 -6.04
N ARG A 21 -7.57 -3.09 -4.76
CA ARG A 21 -7.45 -2.01 -3.77
C ARG A 21 -6.02 -1.97 -3.25
N VAL A 22 -5.42 -0.80 -3.29
CA VAL A 22 -4.09 -0.47 -2.76
C VAL A 22 -4.31 0.36 -1.50
N ARG A 23 -3.82 -0.12 -0.36
CA ARG A 23 -3.82 0.60 0.91
C ARG A 23 -2.38 0.85 1.33
N VAL A 24 -2.06 2.08 1.72
CA VAL A 24 -0.77 2.45 2.31
C VAL A 24 -1.02 3.09 3.67
N GLY A 25 -0.57 2.47 4.75
CA GLY A 25 -0.73 3.04 6.07
C GLY A 25 -0.23 2.17 7.20
N VAL A 26 -0.55 2.54 8.44
CA VAL A 26 -0.23 1.65 9.57
C VAL A 26 -1.25 0.51 9.60
N PRO A 27 -0.80 -0.76 9.73
CA PRO A 27 -1.71 -1.90 9.74
C PRO A 27 -2.66 -1.85 10.94
N ASP A 28 -3.80 -2.47 10.78
CA ASP A 28 -4.72 -2.75 11.88
C ASP A 28 -4.35 -4.10 12.51
N ASP A 29 -3.59 -4.07 13.61
CA ASP A 29 -3.22 -5.26 14.39
C ASP A 29 -4.19 -5.44 15.57
N GLY A 30 -4.84 -6.60 15.66
CA GLY A 30 -5.80 -6.91 16.73
C GLY A 30 -5.16 -7.14 18.11
N TYR A 31 -3.84 -7.31 18.18
CA TYR A 31 -3.08 -7.57 19.40
C TYR A 31 -2.28 -6.35 19.87
N ILE A 32 -1.92 -5.44 18.95
CA ILE A 32 -1.12 -4.25 19.26
C ILE A 32 -1.94 -2.98 19.00
N PRO A 33 -2.12 -2.10 20.00
CA PRO A 33 -2.82 -0.84 19.79
C PRO A 33 -2.21 -0.04 18.64
N LYS A 34 -3.05 0.46 17.72
CA LYS A 34 -2.62 1.22 16.55
C LYS A 34 -1.82 2.49 16.84
N ARG A 35 -1.74 2.96 18.09
CA ARG A 35 -0.87 4.08 18.53
C ARG A 35 0.57 3.64 18.83
N GLU A 36 0.82 2.34 18.93
CA GLU A 36 2.12 1.75 19.29
C GLU A 36 2.88 1.25 18.03
N LEU A 37 2.19 1.07 16.90
CA LEU A 37 2.77 0.60 15.62
C LEU A 37 3.37 1.71 14.73
N SER A 38 4.68 1.80 14.58
CA SER A 38 5.28 2.80 13.67
C SER A 38 5.41 2.32 12.22
N THR A 39 5.31 1.02 11.96
CA THR A 39 5.47 0.46 10.61
C THR A 39 4.33 0.89 9.70
N VAL A 40 4.68 1.41 8.53
CA VAL A 40 3.76 1.64 7.41
C VAL A 40 3.94 0.54 6.39
N ASP A 41 2.84 -0.03 5.92
CA ASP A 41 2.81 -1.08 4.90
C ASP A 41 2.09 -0.62 3.63
N VAL A 42 2.30 -1.40 2.57
CA VAL A 42 1.40 -1.48 1.42
C VAL A 42 0.67 -2.80 1.49
N GLU A 43 -0.65 -2.75 1.33
CA GLU A 43 -1.51 -3.91 1.23
C GLU A 43 -2.28 -3.88 -0.10
N LEU A 44 -2.29 -5.01 -0.81
CA LEU A 44 -3.09 -5.21 -2.00
C LEU A 44 -4.25 -6.15 -1.72
N PHE A 45 -5.45 -5.78 -2.15
CA PHE A 45 -6.65 -6.60 -1.99
C PHE A 45 -7.42 -6.77 -3.29
N GLU A 46 -7.91 -7.99 -3.53
CA GLU A 46 -8.98 -8.28 -4.49
C GLU A 46 -10.27 -8.53 -3.71
N GLY A 47 -11.14 -7.52 -3.66
CA GLY A 47 -12.26 -7.51 -2.71
C GLY A 47 -11.75 -7.54 -1.26
N GLU A 48 -12.12 -8.58 -0.52
CA GLU A 48 -11.67 -8.82 0.87
C GLU A 48 -10.41 -9.70 0.94
N ARG A 49 -9.97 -10.26 -0.18
CA ARG A 49 -8.82 -11.16 -0.22
C ARG A 49 -7.53 -10.36 -0.31
N SER A 50 -6.67 -10.49 0.71
CA SER A 50 -5.30 -9.97 0.61
C SER A 50 -4.49 -10.76 -0.43
N LEU A 51 -3.83 -10.04 -1.33
CA LEU A 51 -2.94 -10.59 -2.37
C LEU A 51 -1.47 -10.42 -2.01
N ALA A 52 -1.13 -9.27 -1.41
CA ALA A 52 0.24 -8.92 -1.06
C ALA A 52 0.25 -7.95 0.13
N PHE A 53 1.33 -8.04 0.89
CA PHE A 53 1.65 -7.16 2.01
C PHE A 53 3.16 -6.93 1.97
N VAL A 54 3.59 -5.66 2.00
CA VAL A 54 5.01 -5.31 2.13
C VAL A 54 5.16 -4.14 3.09
N ASN A 55 6.16 -4.21 3.96
CA ASN A 55 6.52 -3.06 4.77
C ASN A 55 7.17 -2.00 3.89
N THR A 56 7.02 -0.74 4.26
CA THR A 56 7.69 0.39 3.62
C THR A 56 8.75 0.95 4.55
N VAL A 57 9.64 1.75 3.99
CA VAL A 57 10.59 2.59 4.75
C VAL A 57 9.95 3.88 5.29
N LEU A 58 8.66 4.11 5.04
CA LEU A 58 7.97 5.34 5.43
C LEU A 58 7.62 5.37 6.92
N ASP A 59 7.67 6.57 7.49
CA ASP A 59 7.13 6.86 8.81
C ASP A 59 5.64 7.25 8.75
N PRO A 60 4.88 7.11 9.86
CA PRO A 60 3.43 7.37 9.85
C PRO A 60 3.01 8.81 9.49
N ASP A 61 3.89 9.79 9.60
CA ASP A 61 3.64 11.19 9.25
C ASP A 61 3.95 11.55 7.79
N GLN A 62 4.59 10.64 7.03
CA GLN A 62 4.96 10.81 5.61
C GLN A 62 3.78 10.56 4.65
N THR A 63 2.72 11.34 4.85
CA THR A 63 1.47 11.23 4.08
C THR A 63 1.59 11.58 2.59
N SER A 64 2.51 12.48 2.22
CA SER A 64 2.67 12.88 0.81
C SER A 64 3.39 11.81 0.00
N GLU A 65 4.41 11.22 0.61
CA GLU A 65 5.21 10.12 0.09
C GLU A 65 4.37 8.86 -0.06
N ALA A 66 3.52 8.56 0.93
CA ALA A 66 2.55 7.46 0.85
C ALA A 66 1.53 7.66 -0.29
N LEU A 67 1.08 8.89 -0.51
CA LEU A 67 0.20 9.21 -1.64
C LEU A 67 0.90 9.02 -2.99
N GLU A 68 2.17 9.40 -3.08
CA GLU A 68 2.97 9.21 -4.29
C GLU A 68 3.22 7.72 -4.57
N LEU A 69 3.60 6.96 -3.54
CA LEU A 69 3.78 5.51 -3.60
C LEU A 69 2.50 4.82 -4.08
N ALA A 70 1.35 5.14 -3.49
CA ALA A 70 0.07 4.58 -3.90
C ALA A 70 -0.25 4.89 -5.37
N ARG A 71 0.03 6.11 -5.85
CA ARG A 71 -0.18 6.49 -7.25
C ARG A 71 0.73 5.72 -8.21
N GLU A 72 1.98 5.50 -7.84
CA GLU A 72 2.91 4.75 -8.67
C GLU A 72 2.52 3.28 -8.77
N ILE A 73 2.16 2.66 -7.65
CA ILE A 73 1.66 1.29 -7.63
C ILE A 73 0.41 1.17 -8.51
N VAL A 74 -0.56 2.08 -8.36
CA VAL A 74 -1.77 2.08 -9.21
C VAL A 74 -1.39 2.18 -10.69
N ARG A 75 -0.51 3.10 -11.08
CA ARG A 75 -0.09 3.25 -12.48
C ARG A 75 0.55 1.98 -13.02
N GLY A 76 1.45 1.34 -12.26
CA GLY A 76 2.11 0.11 -12.68
C GLY A 76 1.14 -1.08 -12.79
N LEU A 77 0.18 -1.18 -11.86
CA LEU A 77 -0.86 -2.21 -11.91
C LEU A 77 -1.81 -2.00 -13.11
N GLU A 78 -2.21 -0.76 -13.38
CA GLU A 78 -3.11 -0.43 -14.49
C GLU A 78 -2.45 -0.60 -15.86
N SER A 79 -1.15 -0.33 -15.98
CA SER A 79 -0.41 -0.57 -17.23
C SER A 79 -0.10 -2.04 -17.46
N GLY A 80 -0.08 -2.86 -16.40
CA GLY A 80 0.38 -4.24 -16.43
C GLY A 80 1.90 -4.40 -16.31
N ASP A 81 2.63 -3.31 -16.07
CA ASP A 81 4.08 -3.35 -15.80
C ASP A 81 4.39 -3.90 -14.40
N LEU A 82 3.40 -3.86 -13.50
CA LEU A 82 3.49 -4.36 -12.14
C LEU A 82 2.50 -5.50 -11.95
N GLU A 83 3.00 -6.64 -11.48
CA GLU A 83 2.12 -7.72 -11.02
C GLU A 83 1.59 -7.39 -9.61
N PRO A 84 0.36 -7.82 -9.24
CA PRO A 84 -0.21 -7.61 -7.91
C PRO A 84 0.39 -8.59 -6.88
N THR A 85 1.71 -8.61 -6.74
CA THR A 85 2.46 -9.53 -5.87
C THR A 85 3.45 -8.77 -4.99
N ALA A 86 3.79 -9.32 -3.83
CA ALA A 86 4.71 -8.67 -2.88
C ALA A 86 6.06 -8.34 -3.52
N GLY A 87 6.68 -9.28 -4.23
CA GLY A 87 7.99 -9.08 -4.84
C GLY A 87 8.01 -8.03 -5.96
N ALA A 88 6.87 -7.76 -6.60
CA ALA A 88 6.76 -6.67 -7.56
C ALA A 88 6.64 -5.30 -6.85
N ILE A 89 5.93 -5.23 -5.72
CA ILE A 89 5.73 -3.98 -4.96
C ILE A 89 6.95 -3.61 -4.11
N GLU A 90 7.66 -4.59 -3.54
CA GLU A 90 8.76 -4.40 -2.58
C GLU A 90 9.80 -3.34 -3.02
N PRO A 91 10.31 -3.32 -4.27
CA PRO A 91 11.25 -2.28 -4.71
C PRO A 91 10.72 -0.84 -4.59
N LEU A 92 9.41 -0.65 -4.80
CA LEU A 92 8.76 0.65 -4.65
C LEU A 92 8.59 1.05 -3.19
N ALA A 93 8.33 0.06 -2.32
CA ALA A 93 8.12 0.23 -0.88
C ALA A 93 9.44 0.50 -0.12
N ASP A 94 10.56 0.02 -0.64
CA ASP A 94 11.91 0.20 -0.06
C ASP A 94 12.58 1.53 -0.44
N THR A 95 11.94 2.33 -1.29
CA THR A 95 12.51 3.59 -1.78
C THR A 95 12.02 4.78 -0.94
N LEU A 96 12.96 5.53 -0.34
CA LEU A 96 12.68 6.84 0.25
C LEU A 96 12.40 7.84 -0.88
N ARG A 97 11.30 8.59 -0.74
CA ARG A 97 10.84 9.57 -1.73
C ARG A 97 10.90 10.98 -1.17
#